data_AF-A0A350KL88-F1
#
_entry.id   AF-A0A350KL88-F1
#
_cell.length_a   1.000
_cell.length_b   1.000
_cell.length_c   1.000
_cell.angle_alpha   90.00
_cell.angle_beta   90.00
_cell.angle_gamma   90.00
#
_symmetry.space_group_name_H-M   'P 1'
#
loop_
_entity.id
_entity.type
_entity.pdbx_description
1 polymer ?
#
loop_
_entity_poly.entity_id
_entity_poly.type
_entity_poly.pdbx_seq_one_letter_code
_entity_poly.pdbx_strand_id
1 'polypeptide(L)'
;AAAATCHEIKVNSGNAGPWNDFADDSVEIAQAFAKAARKPDAKVSDKMLQAAFNAWYTDIDMVEGYEEGYITDVMNEAMRGPKNRMPRYSKQANSADTVRLFCRNADGKCYWADNLDVLENEDKLSICAKTYKVAKKFFAVREMKTGRVPDPTLETLKVRDGKPAERGKGKNKSKINRLSLSVAAGRVNGGRR
;
A
#
# COMPACT_ATOMS: atom_id res chain seq x y z
N ALA A 1 16.74 2.75 1.27
CA ALA A 1 17.98 3.14 0.55
C ALA A 1 18.37 4.58 0.87
N ALA A 2 17.52 5.58 0.55
CA ALA A 2 17.80 7.01 0.80
C ALA A 2 18.31 7.32 2.22
N ALA A 3 17.58 6.91 3.27
CA ALA A 3 18.01 7.09 4.67
C ALA A 3 19.44 6.59 4.94
N ALA A 4 19.77 5.38 4.48
CA ALA A 4 21.09 4.80 4.65
C ALA A 4 22.16 5.59 3.92
N THR A 5 21.92 5.95 2.65
CA THR A 5 22.87 6.73 1.84
C THR A 5 23.12 8.12 2.44
N CYS A 6 22.07 8.85 2.82
CA CYS A 6 22.21 10.16 3.44
C CYS A 6 22.96 10.08 4.78
N HIS A 7 22.69 9.04 5.58
CA HIS A 7 23.40 8.78 6.83
C HIS A 7 24.88 8.46 6.60
N GLU A 8 25.21 7.63 5.60
CA GLU A 8 26.60 7.32 5.25
C GLU A 8 27.36 8.55 4.75
N ILE A 9 26.73 9.41 3.94
CA ILE A 9 27.33 10.68 3.53
C ILE A 9 27.63 11.54 4.76
N LYS A 10 26.64 11.69 5.65
CA LYS A 10 26.80 12.46 6.90
C LYS A 10 27.96 11.93 7.76
N VAL A 11 28.01 10.63 8.01
CA VAL A 11 29.01 10.02 8.90
C VAL A 11 30.40 10.00 8.28
N ASN A 12 30.52 9.70 6.99
CA ASN A 12 31.84 9.51 6.36
C ASN A 12 32.45 10.80 5.82
N SER A 13 31.64 11.79 5.44
CA SER A 13 32.13 13.05 4.86
C SER A 13 31.93 14.27 5.78
N GLY A 14 31.16 14.14 6.86
CA GLY A 14 30.73 15.26 7.69
C GLY A 14 29.65 16.14 7.05
N ASN A 15 29.26 15.89 5.79
CA ASN A 15 28.21 16.64 5.12
C ASN A 15 26.82 16.17 5.57
N ALA A 16 26.23 16.90 6.53
CA ALA A 16 24.89 16.61 7.03
C ALA A 16 23.75 17.10 6.11
N GLY A 17 24.02 17.90 5.08
CA GLY A 17 23.00 18.49 4.21
C GLY A 17 22.00 17.47 3.65
N PRO A 18 22.46 16.42 2.95
CA PRO A 18 21.56 15.40 2.39
C PRO A 18 20.73 14.64 3.44
N TRP A 19 21.26 14.50 4.66
CA TRP A 19 20.49 13.89 5.76
C TRP A 19 19.41 14.83 6.28
N ASN A 20 19.70 16.12 6.38
CA ASN A 20 18.72 17.11 6.84
C ASN A 20 17.58 17.22 5.83
N ASP A 21 17.88 17.37 4.53
CA ASP A 21 16.88 17.44 3.47
C ASP A 21 15.98 16.18 3.48
N PHE A 22 16.60 14.99 3.58
CA PHE A 22 15.85 13.73 3.69
C PHE A 22 14.99 13.66 4.97
N ALA A 23 15.52 14.14 6.11
CA ALA A 23 14.81 14.09 7.38
C ALA A 23 13.62 15.05 7.42
N ASP A 24 13.69 16.15 6.67
CA ASP A 24 12.58 17.09 6.50
C ASP A 24 11.51 16.51 5.56
N ASP A 25 11.90 15.87 4.47
CA ASP A 25 10.99 15.27 3.48
C ASP A 25 10.34 13.95 3.94
N SER A 26 11.01 13.18 4.81
CA SER A 26 10.60 11.81 5.19
C SER A 26 10.80 11.58 6.69
N VAL A 27 10.13 12.42 7.49
CA VAL A 27 10.29 12.53 8.95
C VAL A 27 10.19 11.18 9.66
N GLU A 28 9.11 10.42 9.42
CA GLU A 28 8.88 9.15 10.12
C GLU A 28 9.98 8.11 9.82
N ILE A 29 10.41 8.04 8.57
CA ILE A 29 11.47 7.13 8.13
C ILE A 29 12.81 7.54 8.75
N ALA A 30 13.15 8.83 8.72
CA ALA A 30 14.39 9.35 9.28
C ALA A 30 14.46 9.15 10.79
N GLN A 31 13.37 9.44 11.51
CA GLN A 31 13.29 9.26 12.96
C GLN A 31 13.42 7.79 13.34
N ALA A 32 12.69 6.88 12.69
CA ALA A 32 12.78 5.45 12.96
C ALA A 32 14.19 4.90 12.69
N PHE A 33 14.80 5.32 11.59
CA PHE A 33 16.16 4.95 11.23
C PHE A 33 17.19 5.40 12.27
N ALA A 34 17.14 6.69 12.65
CA ALA A 34 18.06 7.26 13.63
C ALA A 34 17.88 6.66 15.03
N LYS A 35 16.63 6.41 15.46
CA LYS A 35 16.31 5.76 16.74
C LYS A 35 16.84 4.33 16.83
N ALA A 36 16.92 3.62 15.70
CA ALA A 36 17.47 2.28 15.64
C ALA A 36 19.01 2.24 15.61
N ALA A 37 19.67 3.39 15.44
CA ALA A 37 21.12 3.49 15.51
C ALA A 37 21.60 3.36 16.97
N ARG A 38 22.70 2.62 17.19
CA ARG A 38 23.29 2.48 18.54
C ARG A 38 23.85 3.80 19.08
N LYS A 39 24.31 4.67 18.18
CA LYS A 39 24.84 6.01 18.42
C LYS A 39 24.71 6.86 17.14
N PRO A 40 24.77 8.20 17.22
CA PRO A 40 24.50 9.08 16.08
C PRO A 40 25.41 8.86 14.85
N ASP A 41 26.63 8.38 15.06
CA ASP A 41 27.65 8.10 14.04
C ASP A 41 27.83 6.59 13.76
N ALA A 42 26.89 5.75 14.20
CA ALA A 42 26.96 4.32 13.97
C ALA A 42 26.91 4.00 12.46
N LYS A 43 27.69 2.99 12.04
CA LYS A 43 27.53 2.41 10.69
C LYS A 43 26.10 1.89 10.50
N VAL A 44 25.62 1.96 9.27
CA VAL A 44 24.30 1.44 8.90
C VAL A 44 24.23 -0.04 9.25
N SER A 45 23.19 -0.41 10.00
CA SER A 45 22.94 -1.78 10.44
C SER A 45 21.63 -2.30 9.87
N ASP A 46 21.47 -3.62 9.87
CA ASP A 46 20.21 -4.26 9.47
C ASP A 46 19.03 -3.72 10.29
N LYS A 47 19.22 -3.44 11.58
CA LYS A 47 18.17 -2.87 12.44
C LYS A 47 17.73 -1.47 12.00
N MET A 48 18.67 -0.65 11.53
CA MET A 48 18.35 0.69 10.99
C MET A 48 17.57 0.56 9.67
N LEU A 49 17.97 -0.36 8.79
CA LEU A 49 17.27 -0.63 7.53
C LEU A 49 15.86 -1.21 7.77
N GLN A 50 15.72 -2.15 8.71
CA GLN A 50 14.43 -2.71 9.13
C GLN A 50 13.51 -1.61 9.70
N ALA A 51 14.05 -0.70 10.51
CA ALA A 51 13.27 0.39 11.11
C ALA A 51 12.76 1.37 10.04
N ALA A 52 13.62 1.83 9.13
CA ALA A 52 13.20 2.65 8.00
C ALA A 52 12.17 1.94 7.11
N PHE A 53 12.39 0.66 6.83
CA PHE A 53 11.45 -0.14 6.04
C PHE A 53 10.06 -0.20 6.68
N ASN A 54 9.98 -0.44 7.99
CA ASN A 54 8.69 -0.48 8.67
C ASN A 54 8.03 0.90 8.76
N ALA A 55 8.82 1.96 8.96
CA ALA A 55 8.32 3.34 9.01
C ALA A 55 7.80 3.84 7.65
N TRP A 56 8.25 3.27 6.53
CA TRP A 56 7.65 3.54 5.22
C TRP A 56 6.15 3.23 5.21
N TYR A 57 5.71 2.15 5.87
CA TYR A 57 4.30 1.77 5.95
C TYR A 57 3.47 2.62 6.92
N THR A 58 4.12 3.45 7.74
CA THR A 58 3.42 4.38 8.64
C THR A 58 3.24 5.76 8.01
N ASP A 59 3.97 6.05 6.92
CA ASP A 59 3.82 7.26 6.11
C ASP A 59 2.69 7.05 5.08
N ILE A 60 1.46 7.38 5.46
CA ILE A 60 0.26 7.11 4.66
C ILE A 60 0.31 7.83 3.31
N ASP A 61 0.78 9.07 3.26
CA ASP A 61 0.86 9.83 2.01
C ASP A 61 1.84 9.17 1.02
N MET A 62 2.98 8.68 1.52
CA MET A 62 3.95 7.96 0.70
C MET A 62 3.39 6.61 0.20
N VAL A 63 2.71 5.86 1.06
CA VAL A 63 2.08 4.58 0.69
C VAL A 63 0.99 4.79 -0.35
N GLU A 64 0.12 5.78 -0.17
CA GLU A 64 -0.96 6.07 -1.11
C GLU A 64 -0.45 6.62 -2.44
N GLY A 65 0.59 7.45 -2.44
CA GLY A 65 1.26 7.87 -3.67
C GLY A 65 1.84 6.69 -4.45
N TYR A 66 2.40 5.70 -3.74
CA TYR A 66 2.85 4.45 -4.35
C TYR A 66 1.70 3.63 -4.93
N GLU A 67 0.59 3.47 -4.19
CA GLU A 67 -0.60 2.80 -4.69
C GLU A 67 -1.19 3.48 -5.94
N GLU A 68 -1.21 4.82 -5.95
CA GLU A 68 -1.73 5.59 -7.07
C GLU A 68 -0.95 5.30 -8.35
N GLY A 69 0.38 5.54 -8.32
CA GLY A 69 1.23 5.44 -9.50
C GLY A 69 1.48 4.01 -9.99
N TYR A 70 1.61 3.03 -9.07
CA TYR A 70 1.98 1.66 -9.45
C TYR A 70 0.79 0.70 -9.55
N ILE A 71 -0.32 0.98 -8.86
CA ILE A 71 -1.50 0.11 -8.87
C ILE A 71 -2.62 0.76 -9.67
N THR A 72 -3.13 1.90 -9.20
CA THR A 72 -4.39 2.44 -9.74
C THR A 72 -4.24 3.04 -11.13
N ASP A 73 -3.14 3.73 -11.43
CA ASP A 73 -2.88 4.32 -12.75
C ASP A 73 -2.71 3.22 -13.81
N VAL A 74 -1.93 2.19 -13.50
CA VAL A 74 -1.74 1.01 -14.36
C VAL A 74 -3.08 0.32 -14.63
N MET A 75 -3.91 0.13 -13.60
CA MET A 75 -5.25 -0.45 -13.74
C MET A 75 -6.17 0.44 -14.60
N ASN A 76 -6.15 1.76 -14.38
CA ASN A 76 -6.97 2.71 -15.12
C ASN A 76 -6.58 2.76 -16.59
N GLU A 77 -5.29 2.80 -16.90
CA GLU A 77 -4.79 2.76 -18.27
C GLU A 77 -5.20 1.46 -18.96
N ALA A 78 -5.02 0.31 -18.30
CA ALA A 78 -5.41 -0.99 -18.83
C ALA A 78 -6.91 -1.10 -19.10
N MET A 79 -7.75 -0.53 -18.23
CA MET A 79 -9.20 -0.48 -18.45
C MET A 79 -9.58 0.32 -19.70
N ARG A 80 -8.85 1.40 -20.01
CA ARG A 80 -9.06 2.21 -21.24
C ARG A 80 -8.56 1.49 -22.50
N GLY A 81 -7.51 0.68 -22.37
CA GLY A 81 -6.89 -0.02 -23.49
C GLY A 81 -7.64 -1.26 -24.02
N PRO A 82 -7.20 -1.81 -25.17
CA PRO A 82 -7.70 -3.08 -25.70
C PRO A 82 -7.33 -4.29 -24.80
N LYS A 83 -7.96 -5.45 -25.03
CA LYS A 83 -7.80 -6.67 -24.23
C LYS A 83 -6.34 -7.07 -23.99
N ASN A 84 -5.47 -6.92 -24.99
CA ASN A 84 -4.06 -7.28 -24.91
C ASN A 84 -3.23 -6.36 -23.98
N ARG A 85 -3.75 -5.17 -23.63
CA ARG A 85 -3.16 -4.27 -22.63
C ARG A 85 -3.60 -4.58 -21.20
N MET A 86 -4.48 -5.56 -20.99
CA MET A 86 -4.82 -5.99 -19.63
C MET A 86 -3.59 -6.62 -18.96
N PRO A 87 -3.10 -6.06 -17.85
CA PRO A 87 -1.94 -6.59 -17.17
C PRO A 87 -2.22 -8.04 -16.77
N ARG A 88 -1.28 -8.90 -17.13
CA ARG A 88 -1.32 -10.31 -16.78
C ARG A 88 -0.80 -10.44 -15.36
N TYR A 89 -1.61 -10.07 -14.36
CA TYR A 89 -1.43 -10.53 -12.97
C TYR A 89 -1.57 -12.07 -12.97
N SER A 90 -0.52 -12.75 -13.40
CA SER A 90 -0.50 -14.16 -13.81
C SER A 90 0.44 -15.00 -12.98
N LYS A 91 1.30 -14.34 -12.19
CA LYS A 91 2.16 -14.96 -11.20
C LYS A 91 1.77 -14.42 -9.84
N GLN A 92 1.69 -15.32 -8.87
CA GLN A 92 1.63 -14.95 -7.48
C GLN A 92 3.04 -14.47 -7.08
N ALA A 93 3.12 -13.31 -6.45
CA ALA A 93 4.33 -12.88 -5.75
C ALA A 93 4.26 -13.46 -4.33
N ASN A 94 5.35 -14.03 -3.85
CA ASN A 94 5.47 -14.43 -2.45
C ASN A 94 6.33 -13.40 -1.70
N SER A 95 6.11 -13.23 -0.39
CA SER A 95 6.90 -12.29 0.42
C SER A 95 8.39 -12.60 0.33
N ALA A 96 8.79 -13.86 0.53
CA ALA A 96 10.20 -14.22 0.64
C ALA A 96 11.05 -13.85 -0.59
N ASP A 97 10.55 -14.12 -1.80
CA ASP A 97 11.24 -13.80 -3.06
C ASP A 97 11.24 -12.30 -3.32
N THR A 98 10.14 -11.61 -2.99
CA THR A 98 10.05 -10.14 -3.09
C THR A 98 11.04 -9.48 -2.15
N VAL A 99 11.08 -9.93 -0.90
CA VAL A 99 12.01 -9.42 0.12
C VAL A 99 13.43 -9.64 -0.34
N ARG A 100 13.82 -10.87 -0.72
CA ARG A 100 15.18 -11.20 -1.22
C ARG A 100 15.62 -10.34 -2.40
N LEU A 101 14.69 -9.90 -3.25
CA LEU A 101 15.01 -9.06 -4.41
C LEU A 101 15.51 -7.66 -4.00
N PHE A 102 14.94 -7.09 -2.93
CA PHE A 102 15.17 -5.69 -2.55
C PHE A 102 15.92 -5.49 -1.23
N CYS A 103 15.89 -6.46 -0.31
CA CYS A 103 16.62 -6.35 0.94
C CYS A 103 18.12 -6.54 0.69
N ARG A 104 18.88 -5.44 0.67
CA ARG A 104 20.34 -5.50 0.64
C ARG A 104 20.92 -4.55 1.67
N ASN A 105 21.81 -5.06 2.50
CA ASN A 105 22.68 -4.27 3.36
C ASN A 105 24.02 -3.99 2.66
N ALA A 106 24.95 -3.32 3.34
CA ALA A 106 26.26 -2.97 2.80
C ALA A 106 27.10 -4.20 2.37
N ASP A 107 26.88 -5.36 3.01
CA ASP A 107 27.55 -6.62 2.68
C ASP A 107 26.86 -7.38 1.52
N GLY A 108 25.83 -6.80 0.91
CA GLY A 108 25.01 -7.43 -0.12
C GLY A 108 24.07 -8.52 0.38
N LYS A 109 23.94 -8.67 1.71
CA LYS A 109 23.03 -9.65 2.34
C LYS A 109 21.65 -9.04 2.60
N CYS A 110 20.66 -9.91 2.72
CA CYS A 110 19.31 -9.50 3.09
C CYS A 110 19.23 -9.05 4.55
N TYR A 111 18.91 -7.79 4.80
CA TYR A 111 18.67 -7.28 6.15
C TYR A 111 17.38 -7.83 6.80
N TRP A 112 16.60 -8.65 6.09
CA TRP A 112 15.44 -9.40 6.58
C TRP A 112 15.68 -10.92 6.55
N ALA A 113 16.93 -11.38 6.52
CA ALA A 113 17.26 -12.82 6.39
C ALA A 113 16.54 -13.72 7.41
N ASP A 114 16.34 -13.23 8.64
CA ASP A 114 15.68 -13.98 9.71
C ASP A 114 14.14 -13.88 9.70
N ASN A 115 13.56 -13.07 8.81
CA ASN A 115 12.11 -12.91 8.65
C ASN A 115 11.76 -12.50 7.21
N LEU A 116 11.79 -13.46 6.30
CA LEU A 116 11.52 -13.26 4.88
C LEU A 116 10.02 -13.08 4.57
N ASP A 117 9.14 -13.45 5.51
CA ASP A 117 7.68 -13.29 5.39
C ASP A 117 7.20 -11.94 5.96
N VAL A 118 8.09 -10.97 6.10
CA VAL A 118 7.79 -9.66 6.67
C VAL A 118 6.69 -8.89 5.92
N LEU A 119 6.44 -9.20 4.64
CA LEU A 119 5.36 -8.61 3.84
C LEU A 119 4.02 -9.32 4.05
N GLU A 120 3.96 -10.51 4.67
CA GLU A 120 2.70 -11.22 4.96
C GLU A 120 1.93 -10.59 6.15
N ASN A 121 2.39 -9.44 6.63
CA ASN A 121 1.72 -8.66 7.65
C ASN A 121 0.52 -7.89 7.05
N GLU A 122 -0.66 -8.05 7.64
CA GLU A 122 -1.92 -7.47 7.15
C GLU A 122 -1.88 -5.94 7.02
N ASP A 123 -1.17 -5.23 7.91
CA ASP A 123 -1.04 -3.77 7.83
C ASP A 123 -0.22 -3.35 6.61
N LYS A 124 0.82 -4.12 6.26
CA LYS A 124 1.67 -3.85 5.09
C LYS A 124 1.01 -4.25 3.77
N LEU A 125 0.08 -5.21 3.81
CA LEU A 125 -0.73 -5.63 2.66
C LEU A 125 -2.02 -4.82 2.50
N SER A 126 -2.32 -3.96 3.47
CA SER A 126 -3.52 -3.14 3.39
C SER A 126 -3.48 -2.22 2.17
N ILE A 127 -4.66 -1.77 1.73
CA ILE A 127 -4.80 -0.75 0.67
C ILE A 127 -5.74 0.37 1.10
N CYS A 128 -5.64 1.54 0.49
CA CYS A 128 -6.59 2.62 0.76
C CYS A 128 -7.95 2.34 0.10
N ALA A 129 -8.99 3.04 0.57
CA ALA A 129 -10.35 2.83 0.06
C ALA A 129 -10.49 3.19 -1.43
N LYS A 130 -9.71 4.16 -1.93
CA LYS A 130 -9.65 4.56 -3.34
C LYS A 130 -9.08 3.41 -4.19
N THR A 131 -7.95 2.83 -3.78
CA THR A 131 -7.30 1.71 -4.46
C THR A 131 -8.23 0.49 -4.54
N TYR A 132 -8.90 0.14 -3.45
CA TYR A 132 -9.85 -0.97 -3.43
C TYR A 132 -11.00 -0.76 -4.45
N LYS A 133 -11.58 0.44 -4.53
CA LYS A 133 -12.64 0.75 -5.50
C LYS A 133 -12.16 0.62 -6.95
N VAL A 134 -10.95 1.10 -7.25
CA VAL A 134 -10.35 0.97 -8.59
C VAL A 134 -10.09 -0.50 -8.91
N ALA A 135 -9.55 -1.27 -7.98
CA ALA A 135 -9.28 -2.70 -8.15
C ALA A 135 -10.57 -3.48 -8.44
N LYS A 136 -11.67 -3.24 -7.69
CA LYS A 136 -12.97 -3.88 -7.98
C LYS A 136 -13.43 -3.61 -9.41
N LYS A 137 -13.35 -2.36 -9.86
CA LYS A 137 -13.74 -1.97 -11.21
C LYS A 137 -12.84 -2.63 -12.25
N PHE A 138 -11.53 -2.65 -12.00
CA PHE A 138 -10.55 -3.28 -12.87
C PHE A 138 -10.85 -4.77 -13.08
N PHE A 139 -11.07 -5.53 -12.00
CA PHE A 139 -11.34 -6.96 -12.12
C PHE A 139 -12.65 -7.26 -12.87
N ALA A 140 -13.70 -6.45 -12.66
CA ALA A 140 -14.94 -6.57 -13.42
C ALA A 140 -14.71 -6.30 -14.92
N VAL A 141 -13.96 -5.26 -15.27
CA VAL A 141 -13.64 -4.94 -16.68
C VAL A 141 -12.72 -6.00 -17.31
N ARG A 142 -11.78 -6.55 -16.53
CA ARG A 142 -10.91 -7.64 -16.98
C ARG A 142 -11.74 -8.88 -17.29
N GLU A 143 -12.67 -9.26 -16.41
CA GLU A 143 -13.56 -10.39 -16.65
C GLU A 143 -14.36 -10.19 -17.93
N MET A 144 -15.00 -9.03 -18.11
CA MET A 144 -15.74 -8.72 -19.34
C MET A 144 -14.88 -8.81 -20.61
N LYS A 145 -13.63 -8.31 -20.57
CA LYS A 145 -12.74 -8.31 -21.75
C LYS A 145 -12.03 -9.63 -22.00
N THR A 146 -11.78 -10.43 -20.96
CA THR A 146 -10.88 -11.60 -21.04
C THR A 146 -11.54 -12.93 -20.73
N GLY A 147 -12.70 -12.94 -20.07
CA GLY A 147 -13.32 -14.12 -19.49
C GLY A 147 -12.64 -14.63 -18.20
N ARG A 148 -11.60 -13.94 -17.70
CA ARG A 148 -10.88 -14.35 -16.49
C ARG A 148 -11.58 -13.84 -15.24
N VAL A 149 -12.03 -14.77 -14.41
CA VAL A 149 -12.70 -14.52 -13.13
C VAL A 149 -11.83 -13.59 -12.24
N PRO A 150 -12.45 -12.67 -11.46
CA PRO A 150 -11.78 -11.87 -10.45
C PRO A 150 -11.01 -12.73 -9.43
N ASP A 151 -9.90 -12.18 -8.94
CA ASP A 151 -9.17 -12.82 -7.85
C ASP A 151 -9.95 -12.65 -6.54
N PRO A 152 -10.30 -13.75 -5.82
CA PRO A 152 -11.11 -13.65 -4.60
C PRO A 152 -10.35 -12.98 -3.44
N THR A 153 -9.02 -12.93 -3.49
CA THR A 153 -8.18 -12.35 -2.41
C THR A 153 -8.39 -10.84 -2.25
N LEU A 154 -8.89 -10.14 -3.28
CA LEU A 154 -9.23 -8.72 -3.14
C LEU A 154 -10.25 -8.49 -2.01
N GLU A 155 -11.20 -9.42 -1.82
CA GLU A 155 -12.23 -9.29 -0.79
C GLU A 155 -11.72 -9.60 0.63
N THR A 156 -10.51 -10.16 0.75
CA THR A 156 -9.87 -10.45 2.04
C THR A 156 -8.83 -9.40 2.45
N LEU A 157 -8.51 -8.43 1.60
CA LEU A 157 -7.54 -7.38 1.91
C LEU A 157 -8.08 -6.39 2.94
N LYS A 158 -7.22 -6.00 3.88
CA LYS A 158 -7.50 -4.91 4.81
C LYS A 158 -7.59 -3.58 4.06
N VAL A 159 -8.62 -2.80 4.35
CA VAL A 159 -8.79 -1.44 3.83
C VAL A 159 -8.56 -0.43 4.95
N ARG A 160 -7.54 0.43 4.81
CA ARG A 160 -7.05 1.31 5.90
C ARG A 160 -8.07 2.36 6.34
N ASP A 161 -8.76 3.01 5.41
CA ASP A 161 -9.62 4.17 5.72
C ASP A 161 -11.08 3.79 6.07
N GLY A 162 -11.33 2.48 6.25
CA GLY A 162 -12.64 1.87 6.56
C GLY A 162 -13.66 1.85 5.39
N LYS A 163 -14.64 0.93 5.36
CA LYS A 163 -14.51 -0.54 5.22
C LYS A 163 -15.07 -0.96 3.83
N PRO A 164 -14.75 -2.16 3.31
CA PRO A 164 -15.81 -3.17 3.39
C PRO A 164 -15.27 -4.59 3.70
N ALA A 165 -15.51 -5.04 4.93
CA ALA A 165 -15.84 -6.43 5.22
C ALA A 165 -17.21 -6.38 5.92
N GLU A 166 -18.27 -7.08 5.51
CA GLU A 166 -18.32 -8.51 5.23
C GLU A 166 -19.20 -8.90 4.01
N ARG A 167 -18.87 -10.04 3.38
CA ARG A 167 -19.90 -10.92 2.78
C ARG A 167 -19.80 -12.31 3.43
N GLY A 168 -20.24 -12.41 4.68
CA GLY A 168 -20.59 -13.69 5.29
C GLY A 168 -21.93 -14.19 4.75
N LYS A 169 -21.92 -15.18 3.85
CA LYS A 169 -23.15 -15.91 3.50
C LYS A 169 -23.46 -16.94 4.61
N GLY A 170 -24.42 -16.59 5.46
CA GLY A 170 -25.41 -17.52 6.01
C GLY A 170 -25.18 -18.04 7.43
N LYS A 171 -26.04 -17.63 8.36
CA LYS A 171 -27.14 -18.48 8.87
C LYS A 171 -28.10 -17.70 9.79
N ASN A 172 -29.39 -17.97 9.58
CA ASN A 172 -30.55 -17.81 10.47
C ASN A 172 -31.12 -16.43 10.84
N LYS A 173 -32.25 -16.15 10.18
CA LYS A 173 -33.55 -15.67 10.70
C LYS A 173 -33.57 -15.12 12.14
N SER A 174 -33.90 -13.83 12.26
CA SER A 174 -34.95 -13.40 13.19
C SER A 174 -35.71 -12.19 12.63
N LYS A 175 -37.00 -12.16 12.96
CA LYS A 175 -38.06 -11.33 12.42
C LYS A 175 -38.04 -9.91 13.03
N ILE A 176 -38.40 -8.93 12.18
CA ILE A 176 -39.35 -7.84 12.42
C ILE A 176 -39.04 -6.91 13.62
N ASN A 177 -38.75 -5.63 13.34
CA ASN A 177 -39.77 -4.60 13.58
C ASN A 177 -39.61 -3.33 12.74
N ARG A 178 -40.77 -2.86 12.28
CA ARG A 178 -41.00 -1.61 11.55
C ARG A 178 -40.69 -0.42 12.46
N LEU A 179 -40.06 0.61 11.91
CA LEU A 179 -40.47 1.99 12.18
C LEU A 179 -40.30 2.82 10.91
N SER A 180 -41.46 3.13 10.35
CA SER A 180 -41.72 4.13 9.33
C SER A 180 -41.42 5.53 9.86
N LEU A 181 -40.77 6.36 9.04
CA LEU A 181 -41.04 7.79 8.98
C LEU A 181 -40.79 8.27 7.55
N SER A 182 -41.89 8.28 6.80
CA SER A 182 -42.06 9.04 5.57
C SER A 182 -42.37 10.51 5.90
N VAL A 183 -42.28 11.36 4.87
CA VAL A 183 -42.81 12.73 4.68
C VAL A 183 -41.68 13.73 4.49
N ALA A 184 -41.59 14.55 3.44
CA ALA A 184 -42.26 14.67 2.13
C ALA A 184 -41.37 15.65 1.35
N ALA A 185 -40.95 15.33 0.12
CA ALA A 185 -41.48 15.93 -1.10
C ALA A 185 -41.71 17.45 -1.07
N GLY A 186 -40.78 18.18 -1.70
CA GLY A 186 -40.94 19.55 -2.17
C GLY A 186 -40.32 19.68 -3.57
N ARG A 187 -41.19 19.59 -4.57
CA ARG A 187 -40.99 19.65 -6.04
C ARG A 187 -40.92 21.15 -6.42
N VAL A 188 -40.18 21.63 -7.43
CA VAL A 188 -40.64 21.88 -8.81
C VAL A 188 -39.71 22.91 -9.51
N ASN A 189 -39.42 22.66 -10.80
CA ASN A 189 -39.01 23.55 -11.93
C ASN A 189 -37.75 24.42 -11.81
N GLY A 190 -36.95 24.65 -12.85
CA GLY A 190 -37.11 24.44 -14.29
C GLY A 190 -36.54 25.67 -15.03
N GLY A 191 -35.92 25.49 -16.20
CA GLY A 191 -35.73 26.60 -17.15
C GLY A 191 -34.35 26.75 -17.78
N ARG A 192 -34.31 26.51 -19.09
CA ARG A 192 -33.28 26.89 -20.07
C ARG A 192 -32.88 28.38 -20.01
N ARG A 193 -31.62 28.68 -20.33
CA ARG A 193 -31.24 29.35 -21.58
C ARG A 193 -29.76 29.12 -21.87
#